data_AF-A0A2K9JUD0-F1
#
_entry.id   AF-A0A2K9JUD0-F1
#
_cell.length_a   1.000
_cell.length_b   1.000
_cell.length_c   1.000
_cell.angle_alpha   90.00
_cell.angle_beta   90.00
_cell.angle_gamma   90.00
#
_symmetry.space_group_name_H-M   'P 1'
#
loop_
_entity.id
_entity.type
_entity.pdbx_description
1 polymer ?
#
loop_
_entity_poly.entity_id
_entity_poly.type
_entity_poly.pdbx_seq_one_letter_code
_entity_poly.pdbx_strand_id
1 'polypeptide(L)'
;MIQMSRKGWNNVVIFSMLLMIFFLNGLHYKLNPSDDKAKIQAVLPEQSFVLTVAFPGYKIERIGTSWRIELPQGSNQAFSEDALGALVAKWQSLQLLVVEAPKQLEPALSAAQFWLATQELPLSYQLYPSDNGFVLFDKQQQRWFELDSVQAKALFLPIEL
;
A
#
# COMPACT_ATOMS: atom_id res chain seq x y z
N MET A 1 36.86 26.29 -35.60
CA MET A 1 36.19 24.99 -35.38
C MET A 1 36.84 24.34 -34.17
N ILE A 2 36.15 24.25 -33.05
CA ILE A 2 36.70 23.70 -31.80
C ILE A 2 36.69 22.18 -31.93
N GLN A 3 37.85 21.57 -32.21
CA GLN A 3 37.99 20.12 -32.17
C GLN A 3 38.24 19.68 -30.72
N MET A 4 37.21 19.19 -30.05
CA MET A 4 37.40 18.55 -28.75
C MET A 4 38.13 17.22 -28.94
N SER A 5 39.26 17.06 -28.25
CA SER A 5 39.98 15.80 -28.14
C SER A 5 39.04 14.68 -27.66
N ARG A 6 39.16 13.47 -28.26
CA ARG A 6 38.33 12.27 -27.97
C ARG A 6 38.16 11.99 -26.48
N LYS A 7 39.16 12.36 -25.65
CA LYS A 7 39.14 12.19 -24.19
C LYS A 7 38.14 13.11 -23.47
N GLY A 8 37.96 14.35 -23.95
CA GLY A 8 36.98 15.29 -23.41
C GLY A 8 35.55 14.92 -23.79
N TRP A 9 35.35 14.38 -24.99
CA TRP A 9 34.03 14.00 -25.49
C TRP A 9 33.43 12.82 -24.72
N ASN A 10 34.24 11.80 -24.37
CA ASN A 10 33.78 10.70 -23.52
C ASN A 10 33.33 11.17 -22.14
N ASN A 11 34.08 12.11 -21.52
CA ASN A 11 33.69 12.65 -20.23
C ASN A 11 32.36 13.42 -20.34
N VAL A 12 32.12 14.15 -21.43
CA VAL A 12 30.85 14.86 -21.67
C VAL A 12 29.69 13.89 -21.84
N VAL A 13 29.88 12.79 -22.58
CA VAL A 13 28.83 11.77 -22.74
C VAL A 13 28.50 11.10 -21.40
N ILE A 14 29.52 10.74 -20.62
CA ILE A 14 29.33 10.14 -19.30
C ILE A 14 28.61 11.12 -18.37
N PHE A 15 29.04 12.39 -18.32
CA PHE A 15 28.39 13.41 -17.50
C PHE A 15 26.94 13.65 -17.91
N SER A 16 26.66 13.65 -19.22
CA SER A 16 25.31 13.80 -19.77
C SER A 16 24.41 12.61 -19.41
N MET A 17 24.90 11.37 -19.53
CA MET A 17 24.15 10.18 -19.13
C MET A 17 23.85 10.15 -17.63
N LEU A 18 24.82 10.49 -16.78
CA LEU A 18 24.60 10.57 -15.33
C LEU A 18 23.59 11.65 -14.96
N LEU A 19 23.67 12.82 -15.60
CA LEU A 19 22.71 13.91 -15.39
C LEU A 19 21.32 13.51 -15.90
N MET A 20 21.21 12.79 -17.01
CA MET A 20 19.94 12.25 -17.51
C MET A 20 19.33 11.21 -16.55
N ILE A 21 20.12 10.26 -16.04
CA ILE A 21 19.66 9.27 -15.05
C ILE A 21 19.22 9.98 -13.76
N PHE A 22 19.98 10.97 -13.30
CA PHE A 22 19.62 11.77 -12.14
C PHE A 22 18.35 12.60 -12.38
N PHE A 23 18.13 13.14 -13.58
CA PHE A 23 16.88 13.85 -13.91
C PHE A 23 15.71 12.87 -13.96
N LEU A 24 15.83 11.73 -14.63
CA LEU A 24 14.76 10.73 -14.72
C LEU A 24 14.37 10.15 -13.35
N ASN A 25 15.36 9.79 -12.51
CA ASN A 25 15.09 9.31 -11.15
C ASN A 25 14.78 10.43 -10.15
N GLY A 26 15.42 11.59 -10.27
CA GLY A 26 15.31 12.71 -9.34
C GLY A 26 14.05 13.56 -9.54
N LEU A 27 13.55 13.70 -10.77
CA LEU A 27 12.24 14.31 -11.03
C LEU A 27 11.10 13.46 -10.46
N HIS A 28 11.25 12.13 -10.43
CA HIS A 28 10.24 11.25 -9.83
C HIS A 28 10.09 11.50 -8.31
N TYR A 29 11.12 12.02 -7.65
CA TYR A 29 11.09 12.29 -6.20
C TYR A 29 10.44 13.65 -5.83
N LYS A 30 10.29 14.57 -6.79
CA LYS A 30 9.79 15.94 -6.54
C LYS A 30 8.49 16.29 -7.28
N LEU A 31 7.99 15.42 -8.15
CA LEU A 31 6.73 15.63 -8.88
C LEU A 31 5.50 15.03 -8.18
N ASN A 32 5.63 14.52 -6.95
CA ASN A 32 4.49 14.50 -6.05
C ASN A 32 4.44 15.86 -5.38
N PRO A 33 3.57 16.78 -5.83
CA PRO A 33 3.37 18.01 -5.11
C PRO A 33 2.88 17.62 -3.70
N SER A 34 3.71 17.91 -2.71
CA SER A 34 3.27 18.20 -1.35
C SER A 34 2.39 19.44 -1.46
N ASP A 35 1.14 19.22 -1.86
CA ASP A 35 0.10 20.23 -1.83
C ASP A 35 -0.68 20.02 -0.54
N ASP A 36 -0.75 21.10 0.21
CA ASP A 36 -0.92 21.22 1.66
C ASP A 36 -2.37 20.97 2.13
N LYS A 37 -3.02 19.93 1.61
CA LYS A 37 -4.37 19.52 2.01
C LYS A 37 -4.42 18.02 2.08
N ALA A 38 -4.79 17.53 3.26
CA ALA A 38 -5.13 16.15 3.52
C ALA A 38 -5.95 15.58 2.34
N LYS A 39 -5.27 14.79 1.50
CA LYS A 39 -5.82 14.35 0.22
C LYS A 39 -6.45 12.99 0.43
N ILE A 40 -7.75 12.91 0.18
CA ILE A 40 -8.43 11.62 0.11
C ILE A 40 -7.86 10.85 -1.08
N GLN A 41 -7.29 9.67 -0.83
CA GLN A 41 -6.70 8.82 -1.86
C GLN A 41 -7.18 7.39 -1.71
N ALA A 42 -7.26 6.68 -2.84
CA ALA A 42 -7.51 5.25 -2.85
C ALA A 42 -6.39 4.48 -2.12
N VAL A 43 -6.80 3.54 -1.26
CA VAL A 43 -5.86 2.73 -0.48
C VAL A 43 -5.21 1.68 -1.37
N LEU A 44 -6.01 0.91 -2.11
CA LEU A 44 -5.53 0.04 -3.18
C LEU A 44 -5.43 0.82 -4.50
N PRO A 45 -4.52 0.43 -5.41
CA PRO A 45 -4.46 1.01 -6.75
C PRO A 45 -5.80 0.87 -7.48
N GLU A 46 -6.17 1.92 -8.24
CA GLU A 46 -7.38 1.86 -9.06
C GLU A 46 -7.31 0.72 -10.07
N GLN A 47 -8.46 0.11 -10.35
CA GLN A 47 -8.58 -1.01 -11.30
C GLN A 47 -7.76 -2.25 -10.91
N SER A 48 -7.32 -2.37 -9.65
CA SER A 48 -6.63 -3.56 -9.16
C SER A 48 -7.59 -4.72 -8.92
N PHE A 49 -7.17 -5.91 -9.34
CA PHE A 49 -7.92 -7.15 -9.10
C PHE A 49 -7.25 -7.94 -7.98
N VAL A 50 -7.91 -8.00 -6.81
CA VAL A 50 -7.41 -8.73 -5.64
C VAL A 50 -7.62 -10.23 -5.85
N LEU A 51 -6.52 -10.99 -5.71
CA LEU A 51 -6.49 -12.46 -5.75
C LEU A 51 -6.49 -13.05 -4.35
N THR A 52 -5.66 -12.49 -3.48
CA THR A 52 -5.47 -12.96 -2.11
C THR A 52 -5.35 -11.78 -1.16
N VAL A 53 -5.97 -11.91 0.01
CA VAL A 53 -5.77 -11.02 1.15
C VAL A 53 -5.30 -11.88 2.32
N ALA A 54 -4.17 -11.54 2.94
CA ALA A 54 -3.71 -12.22 4.14
C ALA A 54 -3.63 -11.24 5.31
N PHE A 55 -4.00 -11.75 6.47
CA PHE A 55 -3.77 -11.11 7.76
C PHE A 55 -2.98 -12.09 8.65
N PRO A 56 -2.42 -11.67 9.80
CA PRO A 56 -1.78 -12.58 10.73
C PRO A 56 -2.66 -13.80 11.08
N GLY A 57 -2.29 -14.98 10.58
CA GLY A 57 -3.00 -16.24 10.79
C GLY A 57 -4.22 -16.50 9.90
N TYR A 58 -4.63 -15.54 9.05
CA TYR A 58 -5.80 -15.67 8.18
C TYR A 58 -5.42 -15.44 6.71
N LYS A 59 -5.99 -16.21 5.80
CA LYS A 59 -5.75 -16.04 4.37
C LYS A 59 -7.04 -16.18 3.59
N ILE A 60 -7.42 -15.15 2.86
CA ILE A 60 -8.62 -15.09 2.03
C ILE A 60 -8.19 -15.16 0.58
N GLU A 61 -8.68 -16.15 -0.16
CA GLU A 61 -8.32 -16.40 -1.55
C GLU A 61 -9.55 -16.47 -2.45
N ARG A 62 -9.40 -15.92 -3.66
CA ARG A 62 -10.41 -16.03 -4.70
C ARG A 62 -10.27 -17.39 -5.41
N ILE A 63 -11.35 -18.15 -5.48
CA ILE A 63 -11.43 -19.43 -6.19
C ILE A 63 -12.54 -19.32 -7.22
N GLY A 64 -12.17 -19.06 -8.48
CA GLY A 64 -13.15 -18.72 -9.52
C GLY A 64 -13.85 -17.39 -9.21
N THR A 65 -15.14 -17.45 -8.90
CA THR A 65 -15.96 -16.28 -8.52
C THR A 65 -16.25 -16.19 -7.02
N SER A 66 -15.91 -17.21 -6.23
CA SER A 66 -16.13 -17.22 -4.79
C SER A 66 -14.87 -16.89 -4.01
N TRP A 67 -15.07 -16.57 -2.73
CA TRP A 67 -14.00 -16.29 -1.77
C TRP A 67 -13.99 -17.34 -0.69
N ARG A 68 -12.80 -17.85 -0.36
CA ARG A 68 -12.59 -18.80 0.73
C ARG A 68 -11.60 -18.24 1.72
N ILE A 69 -11.80 -18.51 3.00
CA ILE A 69 -10.86 -18.18 4.07
C ILE A 69 -10.19 -19.44 4.62
N GLU A 70 -8.88 -19.38 4.78
CA GLU A 70 -8.08 -20.31 5.58
C GLU A 70 -7.91 -19.70 6.97
N LEU A 71 -8.31 -20.47 7.97
CA LEU A 71 -8.32 -20.05 9.37
C LEU A 71 -7.06 -20.57 10.09
N PRO A 72 -6.63 -19.89 11.17
CA PRO A 72 -5.57 -20.41 12.01
C PRO A 72 -6.03 -21.69 12.72
N GLN A 73 -5.07 -22.56 13.04
CA GLN A 73 -5.36 -23.82 13.72
C GLN A 73 -6.09 -23.59 15.06
N GLY A 74 -7.22 -24.27 15.25
CA GLY A 74 -8.04 -24.15 16.46
C GLY A 74 -9.13 -23.06 16.39
N SER A 75 -9.23 -22.29 15.30
CA SER A 75 -10.35 -21.37 15.09
C SER A 75 -11.58 -22.11 14.54
N ASN A 76 -12.74 -21.85 15.14
CA ASN A 76 -14.06 -22.33 14.68
C ASN A 76 -14.90 -21.20 14.06
N GLN A 77 -14.27 -20.07 13.71
CA GLN A 77 -14.99 -18.92 13.18
C GLN A 77 -15.48 -19.20 11.76
N ALA A 78 -16.77 -19.02 11.50
CA ALA A 78 -17.35 -19.19 10.17
C ALA A 78 -17.55 -17.83 9.51
N PHE A 79 -17.15 -17.73 8.24
CA PHE A 79 -17.39 -16.57 7.40
C PHE A 79 -18.17 -17.01 6.16
N SER A 80 -19.22 -16.27 5.80
CA SER A 80 -19.91 -16.51 4.54
C SER A 80 -19.09 -15.97 3.36
N GLU A 81 -19.23 -16.59 2.19
CA GLU A 81 -18.57 -16.12 0.97
C GLU A 81 -18.94 -14.65 0.65
N ASP A 82 -20.19 -14.27 0.88
CA ASP A 82 -20.68 -12.89 0.71
C ASP A 82 -19.96 -11.91 1.64
N ALA A 83 -19.72 -12.29 2.90
CA ALA A 83 -19.03 -11.44 3.86
C ALA A 83 -17.55 -11.23 3.47
N LEU A 84 -16.89 -12.29 2.99
CA LEU A 84 -15.51 -12.21 2.47
C LEU A 84 -15.45 -11.34 1.21
N GLY A 85 -16.38 -11.52 0.28
CA GLY A 85 -16.48 -10.68 -0.92
C GLY A 85 -16.72 -9.21 -0.59
N ALA A 86 -17.60 -8.92 0.36
CA ALA A 86 -17.86 -7.56 0.83
C ALA A 86 -16.63 -6.94 1.51
N LEU A 87 -15.87 -7.71 2.30
CA LEU A 87 -14.62 -7.26 2.91
C LEU A 87 -13.60 -6.84 1.84
N VAL A 88 -13.38 -7.67 0.83
CA VAL A 88 -12.43 -7.34 -0.25
C VAL A 88 -12.92 -6.14 -1.07
N ALA A 89 -14.22 -6.07 -1.38
CA ALA A 89 -14.81 -4.94 -2.09
C ALA A 89 -14.68 -3.63 -1.31
N LYS A 90 -14.81 -3.66 0.02
CA LYS A 90 -14.54 -2.51 0.88
C LYS A 90 -13.10 -2.05 0.72
N TRP A 91 -12.11 -2.94 0.82
CA TRP A 91 -10.70 -2.59 0.62
C TRP A 91 -10.42 -1.98 -0.76
N GLN A 92 -11.02 -2.53 -1.83
CA GLN A 92 -10.83 -2.04 -3.21
C GLN A 92 -11.47 -0.67 -3.47
N SER A 93 -12.57 -0.35 -2.79
CA SER A 93 -13.27 0.94 -2.93
C SER A 93 -12.86 1.96 -1.87
N LEU A 94 -12.00 1.57 -0.92
CA LEU A 94 -11.64 2.40 0.22
C LEU A 94 -10.80 3.59 -0.21
N GLN A 95 -11.25 4.77 0.20
CA GLN A 95 -10.53 6.02 0.07
C GLN A 95 -10.34 6.61 1.46
N LEU A 96 -9.10 6.92 1.82
CA LEU A 96 -8.75 7.44 3.13
C LEU A 96 -7.99 8.75 3.01
N LEU A 97 -8.06 9.53 4.08
CA LEU A 97 -7.31 10.76 4.22
C LEU A 97 -5.83 10.44 4.39
N VAL A 98 -4.98 10.95 3.50
CA VAL A 98 -3.53 10.87 3.69
C VAL A 98 -3.10 11.91 4.71
N VAL A 99 -2.38 11.46 5.74
CA VAL A 99 -1.88 12.26 6.85
C VAL A 99 -0.35 12.21 6.90
N GLU A 100 0.23 13.11 7.69
CA GLU A 100 1.66 13.06 7.98
C GLU A 100 2.02 11.85 8.85
N ALA A 101 3.29 11.46 8.83
CA ALA A 101 3.77 10.38 9.67
C ALA A 101 3.57 10.73 11.16
N PRO A 102 3.08 9.80 11.99
CA PRO A 102 2.96 10.03 13.43
C PRO A 102 4.33 10.30 14.05
N LYS A 103 4.40 11.27 14.97
CA LYS A 103 5.67 11.59 15.68
C LYS A 103 6.12 10.47 16.61
N GLN A 104 5.16 9.74 17.18
CA GLN A 104 5.38 8.58 18.02
C GLN A 104 4.55 7.43 17.47
N LEU A 105 5.18 6.27 17.34
CA LEU A 105 4.56 5.07 16.82
C LEU A 105 4.61 3.99 17.90
N GLU A 106 3.44 3.58 18.35
CA GLU A 106 3.26 2.36 19.11
C GLU A 106 3.49 1.12 18.20
N PRO A 107 3.64 -0.09 18.77
CA PRO A 107 3.76 -1.31 17.97
C PRO A 107 2.56 -1.51 17.03
N ALA A 108 2.81 -2.13 15.87
CA ALA A 108 1.75 -2.48 14.94
C ALA A 108 0.78 -3.49 15.59
N LEU A 109 -0.52 -3.20 15.52
CA LEU A 109 -1.56 -4.11 16.00
C LEU A 109 -1.75 -5.28 15.06
N SER A 110 -1.73 -5.01 13.76
CA SER A 110 -1.94 -6.02 12.74
C SER A 110 -1.38 -5.58 11.39
N ALA A 111 -1.43 -6.46 10.40
CA ALA A 111 -1.04 -6.19 9.03
C ALA A 111 -2.02 -6.82 8.05
N ALA A 112 -2.16 -6.22 6.87
CA ALA A 112 -2.89 -6.76 5.76
C ALA A 112 -1.96 -6.84 4.55
N GLN A 113 -1.94 -7.97 3.86
CA GLN A 113 -1.16 -8.19 2.65
C GLN A 113 -2.07 -8.53 1.49
N PHE A 114 -1.89 -7.87 0.35
CA PHE A 114 -2.73 -8.06 -0.84
C PHE A 114 -1.88 -8.54 -2.01
N TRP A 115 -2.25 -9.67 -2.59
CA TRP A 115 -1.74 -10.09 -3.89
C TRP A 115 -2.73 -9.65 -4.96
N LEU A 116 -2.23 -8.84 -5.89
CA LEU A 116 -3.01 -8.28 -6.98
C LEU A 116 -2.61 -8.96 -8.28
N ALA A 117 -3.55 -9.16 -9.21
CA ALA A 117 -3.23 -9.72 -10.52
C ALA A 117 -2.30 -8.84 -11.36
N THR A 118 -2.21 -7.54 -11.04
CA THR A 118 -1.40 -6.55 -11.76
C THR A 118 0.02 -6.39 -11.20
N GLN A 119 0.36 -7.07 -10.09
CA GLN A 119 1.65 -6.90 -9.40
C GLN A 119 2.21 -8.24 -8.92
N GLU A 120 3.52 -8.44 -9.07
CA GLU A 120 4.19 -9.65 -8.58
C GLU A 120 4.40 -9.64 -7.07
N LEU A 121 4.70 -8.47 -6.49
CA LEU A 121 4.94 -8.31 -5.06
C LEU A 121 3.64 -7.93 -4.33
N PRO A 122 3.41 -8.49 -3.13
CA PRO A 122 2.23 -8.15 -2.36
C PRO A 122 2.32 -6.71 -1.83
N LEU A 123 1.17 -6.02 -1.85
CA LEU A 123 1.02 -4.77 -1.12
C LEU A 123 0.93 -5.08 0.37
N SER A 124 1.62 -4.32 1.20
CA SER A 124 1.62 -4.54 2.65
C SER A 124 1.19 -3.27 3.36
N TYR A 125 0.15 -3.42 4.17
CA TYR A 125 -0.38 -2.38 5.03
C TYR A 125 -0.21 -2.78 6.48
N GLN A 126 0.21 -1.85 7.33
CA GLN A 126 0.37 -2.07 8.77
C GLN A 126 -0.57 -1.14 9.53
N LEU A 127 -1.32 -1.70 10.48
CA LEU A 127 -2.25 -0.94 11.30
C LEU A 127 -1.61 -0.61 12.64
N TYR A 128 -1.68 0.66 13.02
CA TYR A 128 -1.16 1.16 14.29
C TYR A 128 -2.26 1.88 15.06
N PRO A 129 -2.23 1.82 16.41
CA PRO A 129 -3.10 2.65 17.21
C PRO A 129 -2.64 4.11 17.16
N SER A 130 -3.58 5.03 17.33
CA SER A 130 -3.33 6.46 17.44
C SER A 130 -4.24 7.06 18.50
N ASP A 131 -3.92 8.26 19.00
CA ASP A 131 -4.65 8.91 20.10
C ASP A 131 -6.16 9.05 19.81
N ASN A 132 -6.54 9.20 18.54
CA ASN A 132 -7.93 9.44 18.13
C ASN A 132 -8.48 8.38 17.17
N GLY A 133 -7.90 7.17 17.15
CA GLY A 133 -8.34 6.08 16.27
C GLY A 133 -7.18 5.20 15.83
N PHE A 134 -7.03 5.04 14.51
CA PHE A 134 -5.99 4.20 13.93
C PHE A 134 -5.31 4.90 12.78
N VAL A 135 -4.07 4.49 12.52
CA VAL A 135 -3.37 4.86 11.30
C VAL A 135 -2.94 3.62 10.52
N LEU A 136 -3.11 3.65 9.21
CA LEU A 136 -2.69 2.59 8.31
C LEU A 136 -1.50 3.06 7.51
N PHE A 137 -0.41 2.32 7.59
CA PHE A 137 0.81 2.58 6.86
C PHE A 137 0.88 1.72 5.61
N ASP A 138 0.94 2.35 4.43
CA ASP A 138 1.23 1.70 3.16
C ASP A 138 2.75 1.60 2.99
N LYS A 139 3.28 0.39 3.13
CA LYS A 139 4.74 0.16 3.06
C LYS A 139 5.31 0.36 1.66
N GLN A 140 4.51 0.21 0.61
CA GLN A 140 5.02 0.33 -0.76
C GLN A 140 5.18 1.81 -1.14
N GLN A 141 4.16 2.61 -0.85
CA GLN A 141 4.14 4.03 -1.21
C GLN A 141 4.66 4.95 -0.09
N GLN A 142 4.98 4.40 1.09
CA GLN A 142 5.49 5.13 2.25
C GLN A 142 4.55 6.27 2.67
N ARG A 143 3.24 5.98 2.69
CA ARG A 143 2.18 6.95 3.03
C ARG A 143 1.33 6.46 4.19
N TRP A 144 0.83 7.42 4.96
CA TRP A 144 0.02 7.19 6.16
C TRP A 144 -1.42 7.60 5.89
N PHE A 145 -2.35 6.77 6.34
CA PHE A 145 -3.78 7.03 6.27
C PHE A 145 -4.37 7.10 7.67
N GLU A 146 -5.32 8.00 7.87
CA GLU A 146 -6.14 8.04 9.08
C GLU A 146 -7.37 7.15 8.91
N LEU A 147 -7.71 6.41 9.97
CA LEU A 147 -8.91 5.59 10.05
C LEU A 147 -9.61 5.83 11.38
N ASP A 148 -10.94 5.91 11.31
CA ASP A 148 -11.75 5.79 12.51
C ASP A 148 -11.83 4.34 13.00
N SER A 149 -12.28 4.16 14.24
CA SER A 149 -12.39 2.85 14.87
C SER A 149 -13.38 1.90 14.18
N VAL A 150 -14.40 2.43 13.50
CA VAL A 150 -15.41 1.64 12.79
C VAL A 150 -14.81 1.10 11.49
N GLN A 151 -14.09 1.94 10.76
CA GLN A 151 -13.36 1.60 9.55
C GLN A 151 -12.27 0.56 9.83
N ALA A 152 -11.44 0.76 10.85
CA ALA A 152 -10.39 -0.19 11.21
C ALA A 152 -10.96 -1.58 11.51
N LYS A 153 -12.00 -1.66 12.36
CA LYS A 153 -12.67 -2.94 12.69
C LYS A 153 -13.33 -3.59 11.48
N ALA A 154 -13.93 -2.80 10.57
CA ALA A 154 -14.54 -3.34 9.37
C ALA A 154 -13.52 -3.90 8.37
N LEU A 155 -12.31 -3.33 8.31
CA LEU A 155 -11.26 -3.71 7.37
C LEU A 155 -10.40 -4.89 7.86
N PHE A 156 -10.27 -5.05 9.18
CA PHE A 156 -9.51 -6.14 9.81
C PHE A 156 -10.43 -7.18 10.46
N LEU A 157 -11.69 -7.27 10.01
CA LEU A 157 -12.76 -8.11 10.57
C LEU A 157 -12.37 -9.56 10.94
N PRO A 158 -11.48 -10.28 10.22
CA PRO A 158 -11.02 -11.60 10.64
C PRO A 158 -10.21 -11.62 11.94
N ILE A 159 -9.76 -10.47 12.43
CA ILE A 159 -8.94 -10.32 13.63
C ILE A 159 -9.69 -9.43 14.62
N GLU A 160 -9.59 -9.77 15.90
CA GLU A 160 -10.05 -8.88 16.98
C GLU A 160 -8.99 -7.80 17.21
N LEU A 161 -9.37 -6.53 16.94
CA LEU A 161 -8.55 -5.33 17.18
C LEU A 161 -8.78 -4.75 18.58
#